data_AF-A0A1H4PXP4-F1
#
_entry.id   AF-A0A1H4PXP4-F1
#
_cell.length_a   1.000
_cell.length_b   1.000
_cell.length_c   1.000
_cell.angle_alpha   90.00
_cell.angle_beta   90.00
_cell.angle_gamma   90.00
#
_symmetry.space_group_name_H-M   'P 1'
#
loop_
_entity.id
_entity.type
_entity.pdbx_description
1 polymer ?
#
loop_
_entity_poly.entity_id
_entity_poly.type
_entity_poly.pdbx_seq_one_letter_code
_entity_poly.pdbx_strand_id
1 'polypeptide(L)'
;MRIATFFHSSLLRACVFVSAFLNAGMLAPGLVPSLAQDASPSRHAPYQFRETALRQIPDYDVLSLAFPPNLWLLSIEPRNAYLAKISQDPLPLQHLRLLLGLGEYIHETSTENLHAYFDSPPGALAPDVLIALNAAGFSNRARVMTAAIAAFGPDYPVENRKRADFFSKSFLRIQEGIVPDLSKPPTALEIELQELGKQFLGKVQFRADVEAYAARDPVIAAALQQAREQLPDDQRLSFLQDRLLPGPSGFGAAAVIQQQIEQMPPSYRTVYVLTLLVGELFNGGMHQFFSNSSGAFAPYAAKALRDVGKDDAATTVDQAIGLFPTPYPISTEERRRVAFAHDWNAWDDKLDALTNAIDGEDIQKALTVYARQQDILPR
;
A
#
# COMPACT_ATOMS: atom_id res chain seq x y z
N MET A 1 -26.16 -9.17 9.02
CA MET A 1 -25.28 -8.47 8.05
C MET A 1 -24.10 -7.90 8.83
N ARG A 2 -23.03 -8.69 8.99
CA ARG A 2 -21.80 -8.30 9.71
C ARG A 2 -20.78 -7.92 8.66
N ILE A 3 -20.40 -6.65 8.61
CA ILE A 3 -19.45 -6.09 7.64
C ILE A 3 -18.04 -6.50 8.07
N ALA A 4 -17.37 -7.29 7.23
CA ALA A 4 -15.98 -7.69 7.37
C ALA A 4 -15.08 -6.44 7.26
N THR A 5 -14.65 -5.91 8.40
CA THR A 5 -14.02 -4.58 8.51
C THR A 5 -12.50 -4.60 8.40
N PHE A 6 -11.88 -5.79 8.37
CA PHE A 6 -10.42 -5.94 8.48
C PHE A 6 -9.70 -6.21 7.15
N PHE A 7 -10.33 -6.89 6.20
CA PHE A 7 -9.74 -7.17 4.88
C PHE A 7 -9.53 -5.91 4.03
N HIS A 8 -10.31 -4.86 4.32
CA HIS A 8 -10.22 -3.59 3.63
C HIS A 8 -8.91 -2.84 3.89
N SER A 9 -8.22 -2.98 5.03
CA SER A 9 -7.12 -2.05 5.34
C SER A 9 -5.85 -2.27 4.52
N SER A 10 -5.49 -3.49 4.16
CA SER A 10 -4.20 -3.78 3.49
C SER A 10 -4.31 -3.64 1.97
N LEU A 11 -5.42 -4.13 1.38
CA LEU A 11 -5.75 -3.87 -0.03
C LEU A 11 -6.11 -2.40 -0.27
N LEU A 12 -6.89 -1.72 0.60
CA LEU A 12 -7.03 -0.25 0.47
C LEU A 12 -5.71 0.46 0.72
N ARG A 13 -4.84 0.04 1.64
CA ARG A 13 -3.52 0.69 1.82
C ARG A 13 -2.70 0.60 0.53
N ALA A 14 -2.69 -0.55 -0.14
CA ALA A 14 -2.06 -0.69 -1.44
C ALA A 14 -2.74 0.17 -2.52
N CYS A 15 -4.08 0.18 -2.62
CA CYS A 15 -4.83 0.97 -3.61
C CYS A 15 -4.76 2.50 -3.37
N VAL A 16 -4.70 2.94 -2.10
CA VAL A 16 -4.57 4.36 -1.72
C VAL A 16 -3.12 4.83 -1.91
N PHE A 17 -2.10 3.99 -1.63
CA PHE A 17 -0.71 4.31 -1.97
C PHE A 17 -0.48 4.36 -3.49
N VAL A 18 -1.10 3.46 -4.24
CA VAL A 18 -1.11 3.44 -5.70
C VAL A 18 -1.73 4.74 -6.27
N SER A 19 -2.77 5.27 -5.62
CA SER A 19 -3.37 6.55 -5.99
C SER A 19 -2.45 7.75 -5.69
N ALA A 20 -1.55 7.66 -4.71
CA ALA A 20 -0.61 8.73 -4.36
C ALA A 20 0.67 8.74 -5.22
N PHE A 21 1.03 7.61 -5.85
CA PHE A 21 2.22 7.49 -6.72
C PHE A 21 1.96 7.72 -8.22
N LEU A 22 0.72 7.98 -8.63
CA LEU A 22 0.32 8.17 -10.04
C LEU A 22 0.73 9.50 -10.68
N ASN A 23 1.49 10.35 -9.99
CA ASN A 23 1.77 11.71 -10.47
C ASN A 23 3.04 11.88 -11.34
N ALA A 24 3.58 10.81 -11.93
CA ALA A 24 4.65 10.95 -12.92
C ALA A 24 4.62 9.85 -14.00
N GLY A 25 3.77 10.02 -15.01
CA GLY A 25 3.88 9.29 -16.29
C GLY A 25 2.54 8.92 -16.91
N MET A 26 2.10 9.71 -17.90
CA MET A 26 0.92 9.44 -18.73
C MET A 26 0.95 8.07 -19.42
N LEU A 27 -0.16 7.32 -19.40
CA LEU A 27 -0.75 6.62 -20.55
C LEU A 27 -2.24 6.33 -20.28
N ALA A 28 -3.12 6.71 -21.23
CA ALA A 28 -4.47 6.21 -21.59
C ALA A 28 -5.51 5.79 -20.50
N PRO A 29 -6.82 5.98 -20.75
CA PRO A 29 -7.85 5.76 -19.73
C PRO A 29 -8.02 4.26 -19.44
N GLY A 30 -7.93 3.88 -18.16
CA GLY A 30 -8.40 2.57 -17.69
C GLY A 30 -7.44 1.72 -16.85
N LEU A 31 -6.21 2.15 -16.56
CA LEU A 31 -5.25 1.34 -15.79
C LEU A 31 -4.99 1.94 -14.40
N VAL A 32 -5.56 1.29 -13.38
CA VAL A 32 -5.05 1.39 -12.01
C VAL A 32 -3.65 0.75 -11.99
N PRO A 33 -2.62 1.37 -11.38
CA PRO A 33 -1.27 0.82 -11.38
C PRO A 33 -1.21 -0.59 -10.81
N SER A 34 -0.41 -1.44 -11.46
CA SER A 34 -0.12 -2.79 -10.99
C SER A 34 0.51 -2.77 -9.59
N LEU A 35 0.24 -3.81 -8.80
CA LEU A 35 0.98 -4.07 -7.56
C LEU A 35 2.43 -4.51 -7.82
N ALA A 36 2.71 -5.00 -9.03
CA ALA A 36 4.07 -5.29 -9.49
C ALA A 36 4.64 -4.05 -10.20
N GLN A 37 5.94 -3.80 -10.02
CA GLN A 37 6.61 -2.58 -10.50
C GLN A 37 6.45 -2.40 -12.02
N ASP A 38 5.54 -1.52 -12.47
CA ASP A 38 5.31 -1.17 -13.88
C ASP A 38 6.38 -0.23 -14.49
N ALA A 39 7.42 0.12 -13.72
CA ALA A 39 8.53 0.92 -14.20
C ALA A 39 9.60 0.04 -14.89
N SER A 40 9.94 0.38 -16.14
CA SER A 40 11.18 -0.08 -16.79
C SER A 40 12.36 0.10 -15.84
N PRO A 41 13.28 -0.87 -15.71
CA PRO A 41 14.30 -0.83 -14.69
C PRO A 41 15.27 0.33 -14.96
N SER A 42 15.11 1.41 -14.20
CA SER A 42 16.25 2.25 -13.85
C SER A 42 17.24 1.35 -13.06
N ARG A 43 18.55 1.61 -13.18
CA ARG A 43 19.65 0.80 -12.65
C ARG A 43 19.49 0.46 -11.16
N HIS A 44 18.73 -0.58 -10.84
CA HIS A 44 18.64 -1.14 -9.50
C HIS A 44 19.53 -2.38 -9.42
N ALA A 45 20.12 -2.60 -8.24
CA ALA A 45 20.85 -3.81 -7.93
C ALA A 45 19.99 -5.05 -8.26
N PRO A 46 20.58 -6.17 -8.69
CA PRO A 46 19.82 -7.39 -8.96
C PRO A 46 19.00 -7.78 -7.73
N TYR A 47 17.76 -8.24 -7.95
CA TYR A 47 16.89 -8.72 -6.88
C TYR A 47 17.63 -9.77 -6.02
N GLN A 48 17.50 -9.64 -4.70
CA GLN A 48 18.05 -10.55 -3.71
C GLN A 48 16.99 -10.85 -2.64
N PHE A 49 16.61 -12.11 -2.50
CA PHE A 49 15.73 -12.55 -1.42
C PHE A 49 16.46 -12.52 -0.07
N ARG A 50 15.80 -11.99 0.98
CA ARG A 50 16.37 -11.85 2.33
C ARG A 50 15.39 -12.33 3.39
N GLU A 51 15.46 -13.61 3.74
CA GLU A 51 14.54 -14.23 4.71
C GLU A 51 14.60 -13.61 6.11
N THR A 52 15.80 -13.26 6.58
CA THR A 52 16.00 -12.80 7.98
C THR A 52 15.18 -11.55 8.31
N ALA A 53 14.97 -10.66 7.33
CA ALA A 53 14.16 -9.46 7.48
C ALA A 53 12.64 -9.73 7.48
N LEU A 54 12.22 -10.95 7.18
CA LEU A 54 10.81 -11.38 7.08
C LEU A 54 10.36 -12.21 8.28
N ARG A 55 11.25 -12.55 9.22
CA ARG A 55 10.93 -13.41 10.36
C ARG A 55 10.40 -12.65 11.57
N GLN A 56 10.70 -11.36 11.68
CA GLN A 56 10.33 -10.52 12.81
C GLN A 56 9.59 -9.28 12.34
N ILE A 57 8.50 -8.94 13.02
CA ILE A 57 7.77 -7.69 12.83
C ILE A 57 8.42 -6.63 13.74
N PRO A 58 8.92 -5.50 13.19
CA PRO A 58 9.39 -4.36 13.98
C PRO A 58 8.28 -3.82 14.90
N ASP A 59 8.64 -3.28 16.07
CA ASP A 59 7.66 -2.78 17.06
C ASP A 59 6.73 -1.73 16.45
N TYR A 60 7.26 -0.81 15.63
CA TYR A 60 6.46 0.15 14.89
C TYR A 60 5.37 -0.51 14.04
N ASP A 61 5.71 -1.60 13.35
CA ASP A 61 4.76 -2.30 12.48
C ASP A 61 3.75 -3.11 13.31
N VAL A 62 4.16 -3.72 14.44
CA VAL A 62 3.23 -4.36 15.38
C VAL A 62 2.20 -3.33 15.88
N LEU A 63 2.66 -2.15 16.29
CA LEU A 63 1.78 -1.06 16.73
C LEU A 63 0.86 -0.56 15.61
N SER A 64 1.36 -0.44 14.36
CA SER A 64 0.54 -0.03 13.22
C SER A 64 -0.53 -1.06 12.83
N LEU A 65 -0.27 -2.35 13.05
CA LEU A 65 -1.24 -3.42 12.81
C LEU A 65 -2.28 -3.53 13.94
N ALA A 66 -1.85 -3.40 15.20
CA ALA A 66 -2.74 -3.47 16.36
C ALA A 66 -3.59 -2.20 16.54
N PHE A 67 -3.00 -1.03 16.23
CA PHE A 67 -3.63 0.29 16.39
C PHE A 67 -3.60 1.04 15.05
N PRO A 68 -4.28 0.54 14.01
CA PRO A 68 -4.21 1.15 12.70
C PRO A 68 -4.78 2.58 12.74
N PRO A 69 -4.08 3.56 12.14
CA PRO A 69 -4.55 4.94 12.11
C PRO A 69 -5.82 5.10 11.26
N ASN A 70 -6.09 4.20 10.30
CA ASN A 70 -7.32 4.19 9.49
C ASN A 70 -7.65 5.55 8.84
N LEU A 71 -6.62 6.26 8.35
CA LEU A 71 -6.76 7.62 7.82
C LEU A 71 -7.72 7.73 6.63
N TRP A 72 -7.90 6.64 5.88
CA TRP A 72 -8.86 6.56 4.77
C TRP A 72 -10.31 6.87 5.18
N LEU A 73 -10.68 6.66 6.46
CA LEU A 73 -12.01 7.01 6.97
C LEU A 73 -12.29 8.50 6.82
N LEU A 74 -11.28 9.37 6.86
CA LEU A 74 -11.45 10.82 6.68
C LEU A 74 -11.85 11.21 5.25
N SER A 75 -11.76 10.29 4.29
CA SER A 75 -12.28 10.50 2.93
C SER A 75 -13.80 10.30 2.85
N ILE A 76 -14.40 9.58 3.80
CA ILE A 76 -15.82 9.21 3.77
C ILE A 76 -16.59 9.62 5.03
N GLU A 77 -15.90 9.99 6.11
CA GLU A 77 -16.47 10.39 7.39
C GLU A 77 -15.93 11.76 7.81
N PRO A 78 -16.73 12.57 8.53
CA PRO A 78 -16.25 13.83 9.06
C PRO A 78 -15.21 13.61 10.17
N ARG A 79 -14.25 14.55 10.29
CA ARG A 79 -13.19 14.55 11.31
C ARG A 79 -13.68 14.18 12.72
N ASN A 80 -14.80 14.73 13.16
CA ASN A 80 -15.31 14.48 14.52
C ASN A 80 -15.76 13.02 14.73
N ALA A 81 -16.28 12.36 13.69
CA ALA A 81 -16.63 10.94 13.76
C ALA A 81 -15.37 10.07 13.86
N TYR A 82 -14.32 10.41 13.10
CA TYR A 82 -13.01 9.76 13.22
C TYR A 82 -12.43 9.93 14.64
N LEU A 83 -12.42 11.15 15.18
CA LEU A 83 -11.91 11.41 16.54
C LEU A 83 -12.73 10.68 17.61
N ALA A 84 -14.04 10.58 17.45
CA ALA A 84 -14.91 9.82 18.36
C ALA A 84 -14.65 8.31 18.32
N LYS A 85 -14.12 7.78 17.21
CA LYS A 85 -13.71 6.37 17.13
C LYS A 85 -12.43 6.13 17.91
N ILE A 86 -11.40 6.96 17.69
CA ILE A 86 -10.13 6.77 18.39
C ILE A 86 -10.23 7.13 19.88
N SER A 87 -11.16 8.00 20.28
CA SER A 87 -11.33 8.38 21.69
C SER A 87 -11.80 7.23 22.61
N GLN A 88 -12.15 6.08 22.04
CA GLN A 88 -12.45 4.85 22.79
C GLN A 88 -11.19 4.24 23.42
N ASP A 89 -10.01 4.54 22.86
CA ASP A 89 -8.73 4.10 23.41
C ASP A 89 -8.25 5.03 24.55
N PRO A 90 -7.42 4.53 25.48
CA PRO A 90 -6.65 5.38 26.40
C PRO A 90 -5.88 6.49 25.67
N LEU A 91 -5.78 7.67 26.28
CA LEU A 91 -5.16 8.86 25.65
C LEU A 91 -3.75 8.61 25.04
N PRO A 92 -2.83 7.86 25.68
CA PRO A 92 -1.54 7.54 25.05
C PRO A 92 -1.66 6.79 23.72
N LEU A 93 -2.64 5.89 23.60
CA LEU A 93 -2.92 5.13 22.38
C LEU A 93 -3.59 6.00 21.31
N GLN A 94 -4.39 6.99 21.71
CA GLN A 94 -4.90 8.01 20.77
C GLN A 94 -3.74 8.79 20.13
N HIS A 95 -2.81 9.27 20.96
CA HIS A 95 -1.61 9.96 20.48
C HIS A 95 -0.76 9.05 19.58
N LEU A 96 -0.59 7.78 19.97
CA LEU A 96 0.12 6.81 19.15
C LEU A 96 -0.52 6.68 17.76
N ARG A 97 -1.83 6.48 17.65
CA ARG A 97 -2.51 6.37 16.35
C ARG A 97 -2.28 7.58 15.47
N LEU A 98 -2.34 8.79 16.04
CA LEU A 98 -2.07 10.03 15.33
C LEU A 98 -0.62 10.09 14.81
N LEU A 99 0.36 9.65 15.61
CA LEU A 99 1.76 9.58 15.20
C LEU A 99 2.00 8.50 14.13
N LEU A 100 1.38 7.33 14.26
CA LEU A 100 1.45 6.26 13.26
C LEU A 100 0.86 6.72 11.93
N GLY A 101 -0.25 7.47 11.96
CA GLY A 101 -0.87 8.08 10.79
C GLY A 101 0.02 9.13 10.14
N LEU A 102 0.62 10.03 10.92
CA LEU A 102 1.61 10.99 10.41
C LEU A 102 2.80 10.27 9.73
N GLY A 103 3.23 9.13 10.27
CA GLY A 103 4.30 8.31 9.69
C GLY A 103 3.98 7.69 8.33
N GLU A 104 2.70 7.62 7.92
CA GLU A 104 2.31 7.20 6.56
C GLU A 104 2.74 8.24 5.51
N TYR A 105 2.88 9.51 5.90
CA TYR A 105 3.27 10.64 5.04
C TYR A 105 4.75 11.03 5.15
N ILE A 106 5.51 10.39 6.05
CA ILE A 106 6.95 10.63 6.18
C ILE A 106 7.69 9.68 5.25
N HIS A 107 8.41 10.24 4.28
CA HIS A 107 9.31 9.52 3.39
C HIS A 107 10.76 9.76 3.76
N GLU A 108 11.63 8.83 3.37
CA GLU A 108 13.05 8.89 3.69
C GLU A 108 13.71 10.13 3.10
N THR A 109 13.40 10.43 1.83
CA THR A 109 14.07 11.50 1.07
C THR A 109 13.11 12.47 0.38
N SER A 110 11.80 12.21 0.37
CA SER A 110 10.84 13.09 -0.32
C SER A 110 10.50 14.32 0.53
N THR A 111 10.59 15.50 -0.07
CA THR A 111 10.21 16.77 0.58
C THR A 111 8.71 17.03 0.55
N GLU A 112 7.96 16.25 -0.22
CA GLU A 112 6.49 16.38 -0.34
C GLU A 112 5.72 15.94 0.91
N ASN A 113 6.40 15.42 1.95
CA ASN A 113 5.79 14.85 3.15
C ASN A 113 4.68 15.72 3.77
N LEU A 114 5.01 16.98 4.10
CA LEU A 114 4.04 17.88 4.72
C LEU A 114 3.04 18.43 3.70
N HIS A 115 3.48 18.79 2.50
CA HIS A 115 2.58 19.23 1.44
C HIS A 115 1.47 18.19 1.19
N ALA A 116 1.84 16.94 0.95
CA ALA A 116 0.92 15.83 0.72
C ALA A 116 0.02 15.54 1.94
N TYR A 117 0.56 15.65 3.16
CA TYR A 117 -0.24 15.49 4.38
C TYR A 117 -1.33 16.56 4.49
N PHE A 118 -0.97 17.82 4.25
CA PHE A 118 -1.90 18.94 4.37
C PHE A 118 -2.89 19.06 3.20
N ASP A 119 -2.52 18.65 1.99
CA ASP A 119 -3.39 18.64 0.81
C ASP A 119 -4.42 17.48 0.83
N SER A 120 -4.18 16.45 1.64
CA SER A 120 -5.07 15.28 1.75
C SER A 120 -6.04 15.37 2.95
N PRO A 121 -7.11 14.54 2.99
CA PRO A 121 -8.08 14.57 4.10
C PRO A 121 -7.46 14.47 5.51
N PRO A 122 -6.39 13.67 5.75
CA PRO A 122 -5.69 13.60 7.04
C PRO A 122 -5.12 14.91 7.57
N GLY A 123 -4.86 15.91 6.71
CA GLY A 123 -4.49 17.26 7.14
C GLY A 123 -5.46 17.84 8.17
N ALA A 124 -6.74 17.43 8.15
CA ALA A 124 -7.75 17.85 9.13
C ALA A 124 -7.36 17.52 10.60
N LEU A 125 -6.47 16.56 10.81
CA LEU A 125 -5.96 16.14 12.11
C LEU A 125 -4.71 16.90 12.56
N ALA A 126 -4.20 17.87 11.79
CA ALA A 126 -2.95 18.57 12.11
C ALA A 126 -2.91 19.15 13.55
N PRO A 127 -3.99 19.76 14.09
CA PRO A 127 -4.00 20.21 15.48
C PRO A 127 -3.85 19.06 16.49
N ASP A 128 -4.50 17.92 16.26
CA ASP A 128 -4.44 16.74 17.13
C ASP A 128 -3.07 16.07 17.06
N VAL A 129 -2.49 16.00 15.85
CA VAL A 129 -1.12 15.53 15.61
C VAL A 129 -0.12 16.42 16.33
N LEU A 130 -0.30 17.75 16.35
CA LEU A 130 0.56 18.65 17.12
C LEU A 130 0.50 18.35 18.62
N ILE A 131 -0.69 18.07 19.17
CA ILE A 131 -0.84 17.64 20.57
C ILE A 131 -0.08 16.33 20.81
N ALA A 132 -0.24 15.34 19.94
CA ALA A 132 0.45 14.05 20.04
C ALA A 132 1.98 14.19 19.93
N LEU A 133 2.49 15.04 19.03
CA LEU A 133 3.92 15.33 18.89
C LEU A 133 4.49 15.96 20.17
N ASN A 134 3.75 16.88 20.80
CA ASN A 134 4.17 17.50 22.06
C ASN A 134 4.15 16.48 23.22
N ALA A 135 3.10 15.67 23.33
CA ALA A 135 3.00 14.62 24.34
C ALA A 135 4.12 13.57 24.19
N ALA A 136 4.51 13.26 22.95
CA ALA A 136 5.64 12.39 22.65
C ALA A 136 7.01 13.11 22.69
N GLY A 137 7.08 14.37 23.12
CA GLY A 137 8.36 15.08 23.22
C GLY A 137 9.11 15.24 21.88
N PHE A 138 8.41 15.16 20.74
CA PHE A 138 9.01 15.33 19.41
C PHE A 138 9.14 16.83 19.08
N SER A 139 9.82 17.59 19.93
CA SER A 139 9.80 19.06 19.94
C SER A 139 10.20 19.70 18.60
N ASN A 140 11.17 19.12 17.89
CA ASN A 140 11.56 19.62 16.56
C ASN A 140 10.42 19.48 15.54
N ARG A 141 9.75 18.33 15.51
CA ARG A 141 8.61 18.07 14.61
C ARG A 141 7.37 18.85 15.04
N ALA A 142 7.13 18.99 16.34
CA ALA A 142 6.06 19.83 16.88
C ALA A 142 6.22 21.29 16.44
N ARG A 143 7.44 21.87 16.55
CA ARG A 143 7.74 23.23 16.09
C ARG A 143 7.43 23.41 14.60
N VAL A 144 7.83 22.45 13.77
CA VAL A 144 7.60 22.52 12.33
C VAL A 144 6.11 22.34 11.99
N MET A 145 5.40 21.45 12.68
CA MET A 145 3.94 21.29 12.56
C MET A 145 3.21 22.57 12.98
N THR A 146 3.65 23.26 14.04
CA THR A 146 3.11 24.57 14.44
C THR A 146 3.28 25.61 13.32
N ALA A 147 4.47 25.69 12.71
CA ALA A 147 4.71 26.60 11.59
C ALA A 147 3.82 26.27 10.38
N ALA A 148 3.70 24.98 10.04
CA ALA A 148 2.87 24.54 8.93
C ALA A 148 1.38 24.83 9.14
N ILE A 149 0.87 24.66 10.37
CA ILE A 149 -0.51 25.05 10.73
C ILE A 149 -0.70 26.57 10.60
N ALA A 150 0.27 27.36 11.09
CA ALA A 150 0.20 28.82 11.05
C ALA A 150 0.25 29.41 9.63
N ALA A 151 0.86 28.69 8.67
CA ALA A 151 0.91 29.09 7.27
C ALA A 151 -0.49 29.20 6.61
N PHE A 152 -1.50 28.52 7.15
CA PHE A 152 -2.89 28.65 6.71
C PHE A 152 -3.60 29.91 7.27
N GLY A 153 -2.95 30.67 8.14
CA GLY A 153 -3.51 31.84 8.80
C GLY A 153 -3.90 31.59 10.27
N PRO A 154 -4.60 32.55 10.91
CA PRO A 154 -4.92 32.49 12.33
C PRO A 154 -5.90 31.36 12.69
N ASP A 155 -6.78 30.98 11.75
CA ASP A 155 -7.78 29.94 11.92
C ASP A 155 -7.50 28.79 10.94
N TYR A 156 -6.93 27.70 11.47
CA TYR A 156 -6.59 26.54 10.64
C TYR A 156 -7.86 25.85 10.07
N PRO A 157 -7.96 25.66 8.74
CA PRO A 157 -9.13 25.05 8.10
C PRO A 157 -9.14 23.52 8.26
N VAL A 158 -9.80 23.02 9.31
CA VAL A 158 -9.95 21.57 9.53
C VAL A 158 -10.86 20.89 8.50
N GLU A 159 -11.79 21.63 7.88
CA GLU A 159 -12.63 21.11 6.81
C GLU A 159 -11.84 20.97 5.51
N ASN A 160 -11.81 19.75 4.94
CA ASN A 160 -11.05 19.44 3.73
C ASN A 160 -11.37 20.40 2.57
N ARG A 161 -12.66 20.73 2.39
CA ARG A 161 -13.10 21.65 1.31
C ARG A 161 -12.54 23.06 1.47
N LYS A 162 -12.48 23.59 2.69
CA LYS A 162 -11.92 24.92 2.97
C LYS A 162 -10.40 24.92 2.86
N ARG A 163 -9.77 23.82 3.27
CA ARG A 163 -8.31 23.66 3.17
C ARG A 163 -7.83 23.58 1.72
N ALA A 164 -8.58 22.88 0.87
CA ALA A 164 -8.27 22.74 -0.56
C ALA A 164 -8.22 24.07 -1.32
N ASP A 165 -8.90 25.13 -0.84
CA ASP A 165 -8.86 26.45 -1.47
C ASP A 165 -7.48 27.12 -1.37
N PHE A 166 -6.58 26.63 -0.49
CA PHE A 166 -5.22 27.16 -0.35
C PHE A 166 -4.21 26.54 -1.31
N PHE A 167 -4.55 25.43 -1.96
CA PHE A 167 -3.66 24.73 -2.88
C PHE A 167 -3.95 25.16 -4.31
N SER A 168 -2.92 25.24 -5.15
CA SER A 168 -3.10 25.39 -6.59
C SER A 168 -3.89 24.16 -7.06
N LYS A 169 -5.19 24.35 -7.34
CA LYS A 169 -6.17 23.27 -7.60
C LYS A 169 -5.57 22.16 -8.47
N SER A 170 -5.08 21.10 -7.84
CA SER A 170 -4.44 19.98 -8.55
C SER A 170 -5.44 18.87 -8.92
N PHE A 171 -6.71 18.99 -8.54
CA PHE A 171 -7.75 18.04 -8.93
C PHE A 171 -9.09 18.72 -9.23
N LEU A 172 -9.42 18.90 -10.51
CA LEU A 172 -10.81 19.04 -10.94
C LEU A 172 -11.42 17.63 -10.99
N ARG A 173 -12.32 17.32 -10.04
CA ARG A 173 -13.33 16.25 -10.09
C ARG A 173 -12.88 14.92 -10.72
N ILE A 174 -12.31 14.06 -9.89
CA ILE A 174 -11.75 12.73 -10.21
C ILE A 174 -12.77 11.75 -10.86
N GLN A 175 -14.08 12.02 -10.80
CA GLN A 175 -15.08 11.20 -11.51
C GLN A 175 -15.07 11.39 -13.05
N GLU A 176 -14.32 12.35 -13.59
CA GLU A 176 -14.34 12.71 -15.02
C GLU A 176 -13.00 12.46 -15.75
N GLY A 177 -12.00 11.85 -15.12
CA GLY A 177 -10.77 11.41 -15.81
C GLY A 177 -9.81 12.51 -16.27
N ILE A 178 -9.72 13.64 -15.58
CA ILE A 178 -8.83 14.77 -15.95
C ILE A 178 -7.53 14.78 -15.11
N VAL A 179 -6.41 14.96 -15.79
CA VAL A 179 -5.01 14.98 -15.31
C VAL A 179 -4.72 16.27 -14.49
N PRO A 180 -3.78 16.25 -13.51
CA PRO A 180 -3.34 17.45 -12.81
C PRO A 180 -2.95 18.59 -13.76
N ASP A 181 -3.45 19.80 -13.49
CA ASP A 181 -3.09 21.00 -14.24
C ASP A 181 -1.73 21.53 -13.77
N LEU A 182 -0.65 20.88 -14.23
CA LEU A 182 0.74 21.24 -13.93
C LEU A 182 1.17 22.59 -14.52
N SER A 183 0.28 23.29 -15.24
CA SER A 183 0.58 24.60 -15.81
C SER A 183 0.49 25.73 -14.78
N LYS A 184 -0.15 25.48 -13.62
CA LYS A 184 -0.26 26.47 -12.55
C LYS A 184 0.98 26.42 -11.65
N PRO A 185 1.59 27.57 -11.35
CA PRO A 185 2.67 27.62 -10.36
C PRO A 185 2.11 27.25 -8.98
N PRO A 186 2.93 26.60 -8.12
CA PRO A 186 2.58 26.38 -6.72
C PRO A 186 2.22 27.68 -6.01
N THR A 187 1.25 27.63 -5.11
CA THR A 187 0.92 28.76 -4.23
C THR A 187 2.05 29.04 -3.24
N ALA A 188 2.04 30.22 -2.61
CA ALA A 188 3.00 30.55 -1.55
C ALA A 188 2.94 29.56 -0.38
N LEU A 189 1.74 29.09 -0.02
CA LEU A 189 1.55 28.06 1.00
C LEU A 189 2.26 26.76 0.59
N GLU A 190 2.08 26.31 -0.65
CA GLU A 190 2.68 25.04 -1.11
C GLU A 190 4.20 25.09 -1.06
N ILE A 191 4.79 26.20 -1.48
CA ILE A 191 6.24 26.43 -1.37
C ILE A 191 6.67 26.37 0.09
N GLU A 192 5.94 27.03 0.99
CA GLU A 192 6.26 27.02 2.43
C GLU A 192 6.15 25.62 3.04
N LEU A 193 5.09 24.86 2.71
CA LEU A 193 4.90 23.49 3.18
C LEU A 193 5.99 22.54 2.66
N GLN A 194 6.45 22.70 1.42
CA GLN A 194 7.58 21.94 0.87
C GLN A 194 8.90 22.28 1.59
N GLU A 195 9.16 23.55 1.88
CA GLU A 195 10.36 23.96 2.64
C GLU A 195 10.32 23.44 4.09
N LEU A 196 9.18 23.51 4.75
CA LEU A 196 8.99 22.90 6.08
C LEU A 196 9.09 21.37 6.01
N GLY A 197 8.62 20.76 4.93
CA GLY A 197 8.67 19.30 4.67
C GLY A 197 10.09 18.73 4.69
N LYS A 198 11.10 19.52 4.30
CA LYS A 198 12.53 19.14 4.41
C LYS A 198 12.97 18.85 5.85
N GLN A 199 12.31 19.46 6.84
CA GLN A 199 12.57 19.21 8.26
C GLN A 199 11.78 18.01 8.81
N PHE A 200 10.92 17.40 7.99
CA PHE A 200 10.11 16.22 8.32
C PHE A 200 10.63 14.91 7.71
N LEU A 201 11.77 14.92 7.02
CA LEU A 201 12.41 13.75 6.41
C LEU A 201 12.80 12.66 7.43
N GLY A 202 13.24 11.50 6.90
CA GLY A 202 13.79 10.39 7.67
C GLY A 202 12.71 9.51 8.27
N LYS A 203 12.15 8.60 7.45
CA LYS A 203 11.14 7.63 7.88
C LYS A 203 11.73 6.65 8.87
N VAL A 204 12.97 6.21 8.65
CA VAL A 204 13.66 5.30 9.57
C VAL A 204 13.80 5.92 10.96
N GLN A 205 14.28 7.17 11.04
CA GLN A 205 14.45 7.86 12.32
C GLN A 205 13.10 8.12 13.00
N PHE A 206 12.08 8.57 12.25
CA PHE A 206 10.74 8.78 12.81
C PHE A 206 10.17 7.50 13.45
N ARG A 207 10.35 6.35 12.78
CA ARG A 207 9.89 5.06 13.30
C ARG A 207 10.62 4.70 14.59
N ALA A 208 11.95 4.87 14.63
CA ALA A 208 12.74 4.66 15.84
C ALA A 208 12.31 5.59 17.00
N ASP A 209 11.99 6.85 16.71
CA ASP A 209 11.50 7.81 17.71
C ASP A 209 10.14 7.38 18.29
N VAL A 210 9.24 6.87 17.45
CA VAL A 210 7.93 6.33 17.87
C VAL A 210 8.08 5.07 18.70
N GLU A 211 9.01 4.18 18.33
CA GLU A 211 9.33 2.99 19.14
C GLU A 211 9.92 3.38 20.51
N ALA A 212 10.80 4.38 20.57
CA ALA A 212 11.33 4.91 21.82
C ALA A 212 10.23 5.57 22.69
N TYR A 213 9.25 6.23 22.06
CA TYR A 213 8.06 6.74 22.75
C TYR A 213 7.19 5.59 23.30
N ALA A 214 6.94 4.58 22.49
CA ALA A 214 6.18 3.40 22.89
C ALA A 214 6.81 2.67 24.09
N ALA A 215 8.14 2.54 24.10
CA ALA A 215 8.87 1.87 25.16
C ALA A 215 8.83 2.61 26.51
N ARG A 216 8.77 3.95 26.50
CA ARG A 216 8.78 4.76 27.75
C ARG A 216 7.39 5.03 28.32
N ASP A 217 6.35 5.00 27.48
CA ASP A 217 4.97 5.18 27.95
C ASP A 217 4.41 3.82 28.42
N PRO A 218 4.03 3.67 29.71
CA PRO A 218 3.66 2.37 30.26
C PRO A 218 2.37 1.79 29.64
N VAL A 219 1.46 2.64 29.17
CA VAL A 219 0.22 2.18 28.52
C VAL A 219 0.53 1.63 27.14
N ILE A 220 1.37 2.34 26.38
CA ILE A 220 1.77 1.88 25.03
C ILE A 220 2.66 0.63 25.12
N ALA A 221 3.61 0.59 26.05
CA ALA A 221 4.49 -0.56 26.24
C ALA A 221 3.71 -1.84 26.58
N ALA A 222 2.71 -1.74 27.48
CA ALA A 222 1.84 -2.88 27.80
C ALA A 222 1.00 -3.32 26.59
N ALA A 223 0.47 -2.35 25.83
CA ALA A 223 -0.28 -2.63 24.61
C ALA A 223 0.57 -3.29 23.52
N LEU A 224 1.83 -2.87 23.34
CA LEU A 224 2.79 -3.50 22.43
C LEU A 224 3.07 -4.95 22.82
N GLN A 225 3.32 -5.21 24.11
CA GLN A 225 3.54 -6.58 24.58
C GLN A 225 2.33 -7.46 24.29
N GLN A 226 1.12 -6.99 24.63
CA GLN A 226 -0.11 -7.72 24.33
C GLN A 226 -0.27 -7.95 22.83
N ALA A 227 -0.01 -6.94 22.00
CA ALA A 227 -0.09 -7.05 20.56
C ALA A 227 0.88 -8.11 20.01
N ARG A 228 2.13 -8.18 20.50
CA ARG A 228 3.08 -9.23 20.10
C ARG A 228 2.58 -10.64 20.42
N GLU A 229 1.91 -10.81 21.56
CA GLU A 229 1.38 -12.12 21.98
C GLU A 229 0.12 -12.53 21.20
N GLN A 230 -0.66 -11.55 20.75
CA GLN A 230 -2.03 -11.78 20.26
C GLN A 230 -2.24 -11.38 18.79
N LEU A 231 -1.18 -10.96 18.07
CA LEU A 231 -1.32 -10.48 16.71
C LEU A 231 -1.93 -11.57 15.82
N PRO A 232 -3.11 -11.33 15.23
CA PRO A 232 -3.78 -12.32 14.39
C PRO A 232 -2.93 -12.75 13.18
N ASP A 233 -3.05 -14.02 12.79
CA ASP A 233 -2.29 -14.59 11.68
C ASP A 233 -2.54 -13.87 10.34
N ASP A 234 -3.74 -13.32 10.12
CA ASP A 234 -4.07 -12.53 8.92
C ASP A 234 -3.33 -11.19 8.91
N GLN A 235 -3.13 -10.55 10.07
CA GLN A 235 -2.29 -9.34 10.18
C GLN A 235 -0.80 -9.66 9.97
N ARG A 236 -0.33 -10.77 10.54
CA ARG A 236 1.04 -11.27 10.32
C ARG A 236 1.28 -11.61 8.85
N LEU A 237 0.29 -12.22 8.19
CA LEU A 237 0.33 -12.48 6.76
C LEU A 237 0.35 -11.17 5.96
N SER A 238 -0.51 -10.20 6.29
CA SER A 238 -0.52 -8.90 5.61
C SER A 238 0.85 -8.22 5.66
N PHE A 239 1.52 -8.23 6.82
CA PHE A 239 2.88 -7.70 6.92
C PHE A 239 3.84 -8.45 5.98
N LEU A 240 3.78 -9.78 5.99
CA LEU A 240 4.64 -10.59 5.13
C LEU A 240 4.40 -10.27 3.65
N GLN A 241 3.15 -10.15 3.23
CA GLN A 241 2.76 -9.78 1.87
C GLN A 241 3.34 -8.41 1.49
N ASP A 242 3.18 -7.39 2.34
CA ASP A 242 3.71 -6.04 2.12
C ASP A 242 5.24 -6.04 1.96
N ARG A 243 5.95 -6.87 2.73
CA ARG A 243 7.41 -7.00 2.65
C ARG A 243 7.88 -7.77 1.42
N LEU A 244 7.03 -8.62 0.83
CA LEU A 244 7.33 -9.38 -0.37
C LEU A 244 6.99 -8.63 -1.66
N LEU A 245 6.04 -7.69 -1.64
CA LEU A 245 5.59 -6.94 -2.83
C LEU A 245 6.69 -6.24 -3.63
N PRO A 246 7.78 -5.71 -3.04
CA PRO A 246 8.92 -5.19 -3.80
C PRO A 246 9.72 -6.24 -4.60
N GLY A 247 9.21 -7.47 -4.70
CA GLY A 247 9.84 -8.67 -5.23
C GLY A 247 10.39 -8.62 -6.67
N PRO A 248 10.60 -9.79 -7.29
CA PRO A 248 11.08 -9.89 -8.67
C PRO A 248 10.22 -9.08 -9.65
N SER A 249 10.86 -8.42 -10.62
CA SER A 249 10.16 -7.70 -11.68
C SER A 249 9.71 -8.66 -12.79
N GLY A 250 8.54 -8.40 -13.38
CA GLY A 250 8.06 -9.10 -14.58
C GLY A 250 8.59 -8.53 -15.91
N PHE A 251 9.45 -7.51 -15.87
CA PHE A 251 10.05 -6.88 -17.05
C PHE A 251 11.42 -7.48 -17.41
N GLY A 252 11.76 -7.43 -18.69
CA GLY A 252 13.04 -7.93 -19.22
C GLY A 252 12.99 -9.38 -19.71
N ALA A 253 14.17 -9.99 -19.88
CA ALA A 253 14.28 -11.31 -20.50
C ALA A 253 13.69 -12.42 -19.60
N ALA A 254 12.94 -13.36 -20.21
CA ALA A 254 12.29 -14.46 -19.51
C ALA A 254 13.22 -15.24 -18.55
N ALA A 255 14.46 -15.52 -18.98
CA ALA A 255 15.44 -16.22 -18.15
C ALA A 255 15.84 -15.42 -16.89
N VAL A 256 15.92 -14.09 -16.98
CA VAL A 256 16.23 -13.23 -15.83
C VAL A 256 15.06 -13.20 -14.86
N ILE A 257 13.83 -13.06 -15.37
CA ILE A 257 12.61 -13.08 -14.56
C ILE A 257 12.50 -14.41 -13.79
N GLN A 258 12.68 -15.53 -14.50
CA GLN A 258 12.67 -16.87 -13.92
C GLN A 258 13.76 -17.02 -12.85
N GLN A 259 14.99 -16.62 -13.15
CA GLN A 259 16.08 -16.68 -12.18
C GLN A 259 15.77 -15.86 -10.91
N GLN A 260 15.16 -14.68 -11.03
CA GLN A 260 14.85 -13.83 -9.87
C GLN A 260 13.78 -14.44 -8.97
N ILE A 261 12.66 -14.90 -9.54
CA ILE A 261 11.60 -15.54 -8.74
C ILE A 261 12.04 -16.87 -8.13
N GLU A 262 12.97 -17.57 -8.79
CA GLU A 262 13.54 -18.81 -8.28
C GLU A 262 14.44 -18.62 -7.05
N GLN A 263 14.93 -17.40 -6.79
CA GLN A 263 15.64 -17.08 -5.54
C GLN A 263 14.74 -17.13 -4.30
N MET A 264 13.43 -16.94 -4.47
CA MET A 264 12.48 -17.02 -3.36
C MET A 264 12.27 -18.49 -2.99
N PRO A 265 12.39 -18.89 -1.71
CA PRO A 265 11.99 -20.23 -1.29
C PRO A 265 10.53 -20.51 -1.63
N PRO A 266 10.13 -21.77 -1.89
CA PRO A 266 8.79 -22.10 -2.40
C PRO A 266 7.63 -21.49 -1.60
N SER A 267 7.72 -21.51 -0.27
CA SER A 267 6.67 -20.99 0.61
C SER A 267 6.48 -19.47 0.49
N TYR A 268 7.57 -18.70 0.43
CA TYR A 268 7.53 -17.25 0.21
C TYR A 268 7.10 -16.90 -1.22
N ARG A 269 7.51 -17.71 -2.21
CA ARG A 269 7.08 -17.56 -3.60
C ARG A 269 5.58 -17.73 -3.74
N THR A 270 4.99 -18.74 -3.09
CA THR A 270 3.53 -18.95 -3.03
C THR A 270 2.81 -17.74 -2.47
N VAL A 271 3.28 -17.18 -1.35
CA VAL A 271 2.71 -15.94 -0.78
C VAL A 271 2.82 -14.77 -1.76
N TYR A 272 3.98 -14.57 -2.36
CA TYR A 272 4.21 -13.48 -3.31
C TYR A 272 3.28 -13.54 -4.53
N VAL A 273 3.24 -14.67 -5.24
CA VAL A 273 2.48 -14.77 -6.49
C VAL A 273 0.97 -14.73 -6.26
N LEU A 274 0.48 -15.28 -5.14
CA LEU A 274 -0.94 -15.18 -4.79
C LEU A 274 -1.32 -13.79 -4.32
N THR A 275 -0.41 -13.04 -3.70
CA THR A 275 -0.62 -11.62 -3.39
C THR A 275 -0.79 -10.81 -4.66
N LEU A 276 0.07 -11.04 -5.67
CA LEU A 276 -0.07 -10.40 -6.98
C LEU A 276 -1.39 -10.79 -7.66
N LEU A 277 -1.73 -12.08 -7.71
CA LEU A 277 -2.97 -12.54 -8.33
C LEU A 277 -4.20 -11.89 -7.69
N VAL A 278 -4.35 -11.99 -6.37
CA VAL A 278 -5.52 -11.46 -5.65
C VAL A 278 -5.63 -9.94 -5.83
N GLY A 279 -4.52 -9.22 -5.76
CA GLY A 279 -4.54 -7.78 -5.92
C GLY A 279 -4.89 -7.32 -7.33
N GLU A 280 -4.43 -8.03 -8.36
CA GLU A 280 -4.79 -7.70 -9.75
C GLU A 280 -6.24 -8.08 -10.06
N LEU A 281 -6.73 -9.21 -9.53
CA LEU A 281 -8.13 -9.59 -9.62
C LEU A 281 -9.05 -8.53 -9.01
N PHE A 282 -8.66 -7.97 -7.86
CA PHE A 282 -9.40 -6.90 -7.20
C PHE A 282 -9.39 -5.59 -8.01
N ASN A 283 -8.28 -5.26 -8.67
CA ASN A 283 -8.13 -4.00 -9.39
C ASN A 283 -8.76 -4.01 -10.79
N GLY A 284 -8.54 -5.06 -11.58
CA GLY A 284 -8.98 -5.13 -12.97
C GLY A 284 -9.08 -6.54 -13.53
N GLY A 285 -9.20 -7.54 -12.66
CA GLY A 285 -9.47 -8.92 -13.05
C GLY A 285 -8.29 -9.66 -13.70
N MET A 286 -8.64 -10.75 -14.39
CA MET A 286 -7.70 -11.59 -15.11
C MET A 286 -7.04 -10.84 -16.26
N HIS A 287 -7.75 -9.94 -16.93
CA HIS A 287 -7.17 -9.09 -17.96
C HIS A 287 -6.01 -8.27 -17.41
N GLN A 288 -6.22 -7.61 -16.26
CA GLN A 288 -5.18 -6.83 -15.61
C GLN A 288 -4.02 -7.72 -15.10
N PHE A 289 -4.30 -8.86 -14.46
CA PHE A 289 -3.25 -9.79 -14.02
C PHE A 289 -2.34 -10.23 -15.16
N PHE A 290 -2.91 -10.63 -16.31
CA PHE A 290 -2.11 -11.09 -17.45
C PHE A 290 -1.48 -9.95 -18.24
N SER A 291 -2.11 -8.78 -18.37
CA SER A 291 -1.52 -7.66 -19.11
C SER A 291 -0.40 -6.97 -18.34
N ASN A 292 -0.45 -6.96 -17.01
CA ASN A 292 0.57 -6.35 -16.16
C ASN A 292 1.79 -7.25 -15.96
N SER A 293 2.77 -6.71 -15.25
CA SER A 293 4.01 -7.43 -14.96
C SER A 293 3.85 -8.65 -14.06
N SER A 294 2.77 -8.67 -13.28
CA SER A 294 2.29 -9.82 -12.52
C SER A 294 2.05 -11.08 -13.39
N GLY A 295 1.62 -10.92 -14.64
CA GLY A 295 1.38 -12.02 -15.57
C GLY A 295 2.63 -12.85 -15.89
N ALA A 296 3.83 -12.30 -15.69
CA ALA A 296 5.08 -13.05 -15.84
C ALA A 296 5.15 -14.25 -14.89
N PHE A 297 4.37 -14.21 -13.81
CA PHE A 297 4.31 -15.23 -12.78
C PHE A 297 3.08 -16.12 -12.88
N ALA A 298 2.28 -16.05 -13.95
CA ALA A 298 1.06 -16.86 -14.11
C ALA A 298 1.29 -18.38 -13.93
N PRO A 299 2.34 -19.01 -14.50
CA PRO A 299 2.62 -20.43 -14.25
C PRO A 299 2.89 -20.75 -12.77
N TYR A 300 3.51 -19.82 -12.05
CA TYR A 300 3.74 -19.96 -10.61
C TYR A 300 2.46 -19.76 -9.81
N ALA A 301 1.56 -18.88 -10.24
CA ALA A 301 0.26 -18.65 -9.60
C ALA A 301 -0.62 -19.91 -9.66
N ALA A 302 -0.69 -20.58 -10.81
CA ALA A 302 -1.44 -21.84 -10.93
C ALA A 302 -0.87 -22.94 -10.01
N LYS A 303 0.45 -23.04 -9.87
CA LYS A 303 1.07 -23.97 -8.91
C LYS A 303 0.76 -23.55 -7.46
N ALA A 304 0.92 -22.28 -7.13
CA ALA A 304 0.70 -21.76 -5.79
C ALA A 304 -0.74 -21.96 -5.32
N LEU A 305 -1.72 -21.80 -6.21
CA LEU A 305 -3.13 -22.11 -5.93
C LEU A 305 -3.32 -23.58 -5.52
N ARG A 306 -2.68 -24.52 -6.21
CA ARG A 306 -2.68 -25.94 -5.80
C ARG A 306 -2.00 -26.16 -4.45
N ASP A 307 -0.87 -25.49 -4.21
CA ASP A 307 -0.13 -25.60 -2.96
C ASP A 307 -0.97 -25.14 -1.74
N VAL A 308 -1.95 -24.23 -1.95
CA VAL A 308 -2.91 -23.79 -0.92
C VAL A 308 -4.27 -24.52 -1.00
N GLY A 309 -4.39 -25.58 -1.81
CA GLY A 309 -5.60 -26.40 -1.92
C GLY A 309 -6.73 -25.77 -2.72
N LYS A 310 -6.42 -24.89 -3.68
CA LYS A 310 -7.39 -24.19 -4.56
C LYS A 310 -7.27 -24.70 -6.00
N ASP A 311 -7.52 -26.00 -6.19
CA ASP A 311 -7.37 -26.68 -7.49
C ASP A 311 -8.31 -26.14 -8.58
N ASP A 312 -9.53 -25.74 -8.22
CA ASP A 312 -10.48 -25.15 -9.18
C ASP A 312 -9.96 -23.81 -9.71
N ALA A 313 -9.52 -22.93 -8.80
CA ALA A 313 -8.90 -21.66 -9.19
C ALA A 313 -7.60 -21.87 -9.99
N ALA A 314 -6.79 -22.87 -9.63
CA ALA A 314 -5.59 -23.23 -10.38
C ALA A 314 -5.95 -23.63 -11.83
N THR A 315 -7.01 -24.41 -11.99
CA THR A 315 -7.53 -24.82 -13.30
C THR A 315 -8.00 -23.61 -14.11
N THR A 316 -8.66 -22.64 -13.49
CA THR A 316 -9.04 -21.37 -14.14
C THR A 316 -7.81 -20.59 -14.61
N VAL A 317 -6.74 -20.51 -13.81
CA VAL A 317 -5.50 -19.85 -14.24
C VAL A 317 -4.85 -20.61 -15.40
N ASP A 318 -4.85 -21.94 -15.39
CA ASP A 318 -4.32 -22.73 -16.52
C ASP A 318 -5.15 -22.54 -17.80
N GLN A 319 -6.48 -22.43 -17.68
CA GLN A 319 -7.35 -22.08 -18.81
C GLN A 319 -7.00 -20.71 -19.39
N ALA A 320 -6.76 -19.72 -18.53
CA ALA A 320 -6.32 -18.39 -18.96
C ALA A 320 -4.94 -18.44 -19.63
N ILE A 321 -3.96 -19.19 -19.08
CA ILE A 321 -2.65 -19.42 -19.71
C ILE A 321 -2.82 -20.05 -21.10
N GLY A 322 -3.77 -20.98 -21.26
CA GLY A 322 -4.07 -21.63 -22.53
C GLY A 322 -4.61 -20.71 -23.64
N LEU A 323 -4.99 -19.47 -23.31
CA LEU A 323 -5.37 -18.46 -24.29
C LEU A 323 -4.16 -17.79 -24.96
N PHE A 324 -2.94 -18.00 -24.44
CA PHE A 324 -1.70 -17.40 -24.94
C PHE A 324 -0.92 -18.38 -25.84
N PRO A 325 0.02 -17.88 -26.67
CA PRO A 325 0.91 -18.74 -27.46
C PRO A 325 1.68 -19.75 -26.62
N THR A 326 2.06 -20.87 -27.24
CA THR A 326 2.96 -21.88 -26.63
C THR A 326 4.36 -21.77 -27.25
N PRO A 327 5.43 -21.63 -26.44
CA PRO A 327 5.43 -21.52 -24.98
C PRO A 327 4.85 -20.19 -24.48
N TYR A 328 4.31 -20.19 -23.25
CA TYR A 328 3.72 -18.99 -22.63
C TYR A 328 4.73 -17.83 -22.58
N PRO A 329 4.37 -16.61 -23.03
CA PRO A 329 5.27 -15.46 -23.04
C PRO A 329 5.45 -14.89 -21.61
N ILE A 330 6.59 -15.22 -20.98
CA ILE A 330 6.92 -14.79 -19.61
C ILE A 330 7.22 -13.28 -19.52
N SER A 331 7.97 -12.72 -20.48
CA SER A 331 8.24 -11.27 -20.51
C SER A 331 6.95 -10.49 -20.68
N THR A 332 6.79 -9.44 -19.88
CA THR A 332 5.62 -8.55 -19.96
C THR A 332 5.53 -7.85 -21.30
N GLU A 333 6.66 -7.38 -21.82
CA GLU A 333 6.76 -6.72 -23.12
C GLU A 333 6.35 -7.68 -24.25
N GLU A 334 6.88 -8.90 -24.22
CA GLU A 334 6.54 -9.91 -25.23
C GLU A 334 5.07 -10.33 -25.12
N ARG A 335 4.56 -10.55 -23.91
CA ARG A 335 3.16 -10.93 -23.68
C ARG A 335 2.20 -9.84 -24.17
N ARG A 336 2.48 -8.57 -23.87
CA ARG A 336 1.71 -7.44 -24.40
C ARG A 336 1.76 -7.39 -25.92
N ARG A 337 2.95 -7.57 -26.52
CA ARG A 337 3.14 -7.56 -27.97
C ARG A 337 2.35 -8.64 -28.70
N VAL A 338 2.30 -9.86 -28.16
CA VAL A 338 1.68 -11.01 -28.85
C VAL A 338 0.20 -11.22 -28.53
N ALA A 339 -0.29 -10.71 -27.40
CA ALA A 339 -1.63 -11.01 -26.90
C ALA A 339 -2.48 -9.79 -26.51
N PHE A 340 -1.92 -8.58 -26.44
CA PHE A 340 -2.67 -7.38 -26.07
C PHE A 340 -2.47 -6.20 -27.03
N ALA A 341 -1.65 -6.36 -28.08
CA ALA A 341 -1.40 -5.33 -29.09
C ALA A 341 -2.54 -5.25 -30.13
N HIS A 342 -3.76 -5.12 -29.66
CA HIS A 342 -4.98 -5.00 -30.46
C HIS A 342 -6.06 -4.25 -29.68
N ASP A 343 -7.09 -3.78 -30.39
CA ASP A 343 -8.31 -3.30 -29.75
C ASP A 343 -9.01 -4.45 -29.01
N TRP A 344 -9.78 -4.09 -27.98
CA TRP A 344 -10.58 -5.03 -27.19
C TRP A 344 -11.46 -5.88 -28.11
N ASN A 345 -11.41 -7.21 -27.96
CA ASN A 345 -12.15 -8.14 -28.80
C ASN A 345 -12.61 -9.38 -28.03
N ALA A 346 -13.18 -10.37 -28.74
CA ALA A 346 -13.74 -11.57 -28.14
C ALA A 346 -12.71 -12.45 -27.39
N TRP A 347 -11.41 -12.29 -27.63
CA TRP A 347 -10.37 -12.92 -26.83
C TRP A 347 -10.25 -12.26 -25.45
N ASP A 348 -10.29 -10.92 -25.38
CA ASP A 348 -10.28 -10.18 -24.12
C ASP A 348 -11.51 -10.52 -23.28
N ASP A 349 -12.69 -10.61 -23.89
CA ASP A 349 -13.93 -11.04 -23.20
C ASP A 349 -13.78 -12.42 -22.56
N LYS A 350 -13.12 -13.37 -23.24
CA LYS A 350 -12.88 -14.72 -22.71
C LYS A 350 -11.93 -14.71 -21.53
N LEU A 351 -10.86 -13.90 -21.61
CA LEU A 351 -9.90 -13.76 -20.53
C LEU A 351 -10.55 -13.11 -19.31
N ASP A 352 -11.29 -12.02 -19.52
CA ASP A 352 -11.94 -11.26 -18.45
C ASP A 352 -13.06 -12.05 -17.76
N ALA A 353 -13.83 -12.86 -18.51
CA ALA A 353 -14.89 -13.70 -17.95
C ALA A 353 -14.38 -14.72 -16.90
N LEU A 354 -13.09 -15.05 -16.90
CA LEU A 354 -12.48 -15.95 -15.91
C LEU A 354 -12.28 -15.29 -14.54
N THR A 355 -12.35 -13.96 -14.44
CA THR A 355 -12.16 -13.21 -13.18
C THR A 355 -13.07 -13.69 -12.07
N ASN A 356 -14.37 -13.85 -12.36
CA ASN A 356 -15.38 -14.19 -11.36
C ASN A 356 -15.33 -15.66 -10.92
N ALA A 357 -14.53 -16.51 -11.59
CA ALA A 357 -14.33 -17.90 -11.17
C ALA A 357 -13.30 -18.03 -10.04
N ILE A 358 -12.58 -16.95 -9.70
CA ILE A 358 -11.58 -16.94 -8.65
C ILE A 358 -12.03 -16.03 -7.50
N ASP A 359 -12.29 -16.64 -6.33
CA ASP A 359 -12.62 -15.91 -5.10
C ASP A 359 -11.35 -15.50 -4.35
N GLY A 360 -11.02 -14.21 -4.37
CA GLY A 360 -9.86 -13.66 -3.68
C GLY A 360 -9.92 -13.77 -2.15
N GLU A 361 -11.11 -13.72 -1.53
CA GLU A 361 -11.24 -13.87 -0.08
C GLU A 361 -10.96 -15.31 0.36
N ASP A 362 -11.45 -16.28 -0.42
CA ASP A 362 -11.21 -17.69 -0.19
C ASP A 362 -9.71 -18.05 -0.35
N ILE A 363 -9.03 -17.45 -1.33
CA ILE A 363 -7.57 -17.57 -1.48
C ILE A 363 -6.85 -16.99 -0.26
N GLN A 364 -7.23 -15.81 0.24
CA GLN A 364 -6.54 -15.22 1.40
C GLN A 364 -6.66 -16.10 2.65
N LYS A 365 -7.85 -16.67 2.91
CA LYS A 365 -8.07 -17.58 4.05
C LYS A 365 -7.17 -18.81 3.93
N ALA A 366 -7.10 -19.41 2.74
CA ALA A 366 -6.24 -20.56 2.48
C ALA A 366 -4.75 -20.20 2.61
N LEU A 367 -4.34 -19.04 2.11
CA LEU A 367 -2.97 -18.56 2.21
C LEU A 367 -2.53 -18.32 3.66
N THR A 368 -3.44 -17.86 4.52
CA THR A 368 -3.18 -17.69 5.97
C THR A 368 -2.92 -19.04 6.63
N VAL A 369 -3.74 -20.06 6.32
CA VAL A 369 -3.54 -21.44 6.82
C VAL A 369 -2.22 -22.01 6.31
N TYR A 370 -1.94 -21.85 5.01
CA TYR A 370 -0.69 -22.30 4.40
C TYR A 370 0.54 -21.66 5.05
N ALA A 371 0.57 -20.33 5.18
CA ALA A 371 1.71 -19.61 5.74
C ALA A 371 2.01 -20.02 7.19
N ARG A 372 0.96 -20.32 7.98
CA ARG A 372 1.10 -20.90 9.32
C ARG A 372 1.68 -22.31 9.28
N GLN A 373 1.17 -23.18 8.41
CA GLN A 373 1.66 -24.56 8.28
C GLN A 373 3.12 -24.63 7.82
N GLN A 374 3.54 -23.67 6.97
CA GLN A 374 4.93 -23.55 6.53
C GLN A 374 5.83 -22.84 7.56
N ASP A 375 5.30 -22.44 8.73
CA ASP A 375 5.97 -21.64 9.76
C ASP A 375 6.70 -20.43 9.17
N ILE A 376 6.08 -19.69 8.25
CA ILE A 376 6.67 -18.47 7.65
C ILE A 376 6.00 -17.18 8.13
N LEU A 377 4.99 -17.26 8.99
CA LEU A 377 4.37 -16.08 9.56
C LEU A 377 5.38 -15.37 10.51
N PRO A 378 5.64 -14.08 10.31
CA PRO A 378 6.57 -13.30 11.12
C PRO A 378 6.07 -13.17 12.56
N ARG A 379 6.98 -12.99 13.53
CA ARG A 379 6.63 -12.86 14.96
C ARG A 379 6.92 -11.47 15.52
#